data_AF-Q8XTW9-F1
#
_entry.id   AF-Q8XTW9-F1
#
_cell.length_a   1.000
_cell.length_b   1.000
_cell.length_c   1.000
_cell.angle_alpha   90.00
_cell.angle_beta   90.00
_cell.angle_gamma   90.00
#
_symmetry.space_group_name_H-M   'P 1'
#
loop_
_entity.id
_entity.type
_entity.pdbx_description
1 polymer ?
#
loop_
_entity_poly.entity_id
_entity_poly.type
_entity_poly.pdbx_seq_one_letter_code
_entity_poly.pdbx_strand_id
1 'polypeptide(L)'
;MPEYQMHDAFIDLPAHFKDKTMHLFTVGEAGTSAFTFVVSRAPMEPGDTVDTFATRLVSEMRKTLPRFELKHLGESAVDGEAAREINYQWVSEGTPLHQRQMVVMSPVAGRDRTAISFIGTCPKGFTPEAEKAYSELIGSVVLKRSDVSAFVAVPLDSSTVGNVFVLQESSRTLYALPSITDLFRHDVMEMFSGVTFYDAQGVQLALGPAPEGQQAWRRPDGRHFTLWTTDPQASEPLQARLGDVAAVKGMASLPTIEAVQAALVGVVDNPR
;
A
#
# COMPACT_ATOMS: atom_id res chain seq x y z
N MET A 1 5.90 6.16 -14.17
CA MET A 1 4.53 5.68 -14.48
C MET A 1 4.48 4.22 -14.07
N PRO A 2 3.38 3.69 -13.51
CA PRO A 2 3.37 2.29 -13.08
C PRO A 2 3.34 1.41 -14.34
N GLU A 3 4.48 0.79 -14.63
CA GLU A 3 4.61 -0.23 -15.67
C GLU A 3 3.78 -1.45 -15.27
N TYR A 4 2.73 -1.75 -16.04
CA TYR A 4 1.92 -2.95 -15.87
C TYR A 4 2.50 -4.07 -16.73
N GLN A 5 2.93 -5.15 -16.08
CA GLN A 5 3.55 -6.30 -16.71
C GLN A 5 2.52 -7.43 -16.94
N MET A 6 2.43 -7.88 -18.19
CA MET A 6 1.74 -9.11 -18.58
C MET A 6 2.77 -10.21 -18.89
N HIS A 7 2.30 -11.36 -19.37
CA HIS A 7 3.20 -12.46 -19.75
C HIS A 7 4.07 -12.11 -20.96
N ASP A 8 3.52 -11.38 -21.92
CA ASP A 8 4.05 -11.17 -23.27
C ASP A 8 4.25 -9.69 -23.64
N ALA A 9 3.85 -8.76 -22.76
CA ALA A 9 3.95 -7.33 -23.01
C ALA A 9 3.98 -6.49 -21.72
N PHE A 10 4.41 -5.23 -21.89
CA PHE A 10 4.36 -4.19 -20.87
C PHE A 10 3.52 -3.03 -21.40
N ILE A 11 2.75 -2.40 -20.51
CA ILE A 11 1.98 -1.20 -20.83
C ILE A 11 2.12 -0.17 -19.71
N ASP A 12 2.10 1.11 -20.08
CA ASP A 12 1.91 2.20 -19.14
C ASP A 12 0.42 2.30 -18.77
N LEU A 13 0.00 1.62 -17.70
CA LEU A 13 -1.40 1.62 -17.27
C LEU A 13 -1.70 2.90 -16.47
N PRO A 14 -2.60 3.78 -16.93
CA PRO A 14 -2.92 5.01 -16.19
C PRO A 14 -3.54 4.71 -14.83
N ALA A 15 -3.19 5.50 -13.81
CA ALA A 15 -3.55 5.23 -12.40
C ALA A 15 -5.05 5.17 -12.09
N HIS A 16 -5.93 5.66 -12.96
CA HIS A 16 -7.38 5.61 -12.77
C HIS A 16 -8.02 4.28 -13.22
N PHE A 17 -7.27 3.41 -13.91
CA PHE A 17 -7.74 2.07 -14.26
C PHE A 17 -7.65 1.13 -13.05
N LYS A 18 -8.66 0.27 -12.90
CA LYS A 18 -8.64 -0.81 -11.91
C LYS A 18 -8.26 -2.11 -12.61
N ASP A 19 -7.24 -2.79 -12.11
CA ASP A 19 -6.88 -4.12 -12.61
C ASP A 19 -8.01 -5.12 -12.27
N LYS A 20 -8.61 -5.69 -13.31
CA LYS A 20 -9.61 -6.76 -13.23
C LYS A 20 -9.19 -7.99 -14.04
N THR A 21 -7.89 -8.16 -14.25
CA THR A 21 -7.34 -9.27 -15.02
C THR A 21 -7.75 -10.60 -14.42
N MET A 22 -8.19 -11.52 -15.28
CA MET A 22 -8.40 -12.91 -14.94
C MET A 22 -7.48 -13.77 -15.81
N HIS A 23 -6.63 -14.57 -15.17
CA HIS A 23 -5.88 -15.60 -15.89
C HIS A 23 -6.69 -16.89 -15.87
N LEU A 24 -6.93 -17.48 -17.03
CA LEU A 24 -7.64 -18.75 -17.18
C LEU A 24 -6.71 -19.77 -17.82
N PHE A 25 -6.55 -20.91 -17.15
CA PHE A 25 -5.79 -22.05 -17.62
C PHE A 25 -6.71 -23.27 -17.71
N THR A 26 -6.56 -24.08 -18.76
CA THR A 26 -7.36 -25.27 -19.01
C THR A 26 -6.46 -26.43 -19.41
N VAL A 27 -6.83 -27.65 -19.03
CA VAL A 27 -6.17 -28.88 -19.49
C VAL A 27 -6.90 -29.43 -20.73
N GLY A 28 -6.23 -29.47 -21.89
CA GLY A 28 -6.78 -30.01 -23.15
C GLY A 28 -7.25 -28.94 -24.15
N GLU A 29 -7.80 -29.38 -25.29
CA GLU A 29 -8.34 -28.48 -26.32
C GLU A 29 -9.59 -27.73 -25.83
N ALA A 30 -9.75 -26.50 -26.32
CA ALA A 30 -10.81 -25.58 -25.92
C ALA A 30 -12.19 -26.26 -25.92
N GLY A 31 -12.84 -26.26 -24.75
CA GLY A 31 -14.22 -26.76 -24.58
C GLY A 31 -14.38 -28.16 -23.99
N THR A 32 -13.29 -28.92 -23.79
CA THR A 32 -13.36 -30.30 -23.23
C THR A 32 -12.76 -30.46 -21.83
N SER A 33 -12.21 -29.38 -21.27
CA SER A 33 -11.42 -29.46 -20.05
C SER A 33 -12.26 -29.80 -18.82
N ALA A 34 -11.95 -30.94 -18.20
CA ALA A 34 -12.57 -31.38 -16.95
C ALA A 34 -12.15 -30.53 -15.73
N PHE A 35 -11.08 -29.73 -15.87
CA PHE A 35 -10.52 -28.90 -14.81
C PHE A 35 -10.02 -27.56 -15.38
N THR A 36 -10.50 -26.46 -14.81
CA THR A 36 -9.98 -25.12 -15.09
C THR A 36 -9.34 -24.52 -13.85
N PHE A 37 -8.31 -23.70 -14.06
CA PHE A 37 -7.64 -22.95 -13.01
C PHE A 37 -7.71 -21.46 -13.35
N VAL A 38 -8.30 -20.67 -12.45
CA VAL A 38 -8.48 -19.23 -12.62
C VAL A 38 -7.72 -18.48 -11.55
N VAL A 39 -6.99 -17.44 -11.94
CA VAL A 39 -6.40 -16.47 -11.01
C VAL A 39 -7.11 -15.15 -11.19
N SER A 40 -7.64 -14.59 -10.10
CA SER A 40 -8.32 -13.31 -10.09
C SER A 40 -7.89 -12.45 -8.91
N ARG A 41 -8.13 -11.14 -9.02
CA ARG A 41 -7.80 -10.14 -8.01
C ARG A 41 -9.05 -9.37 -7.62
N ALA A 42 -9.15 -9.04 -6.33
CA ALA A 42 -10.23 -8.22 -5.81
C ALA A 42 -9.71 -7.21 -4.79
N PRO A 43 -10.21 -5.97 -4.80
CA PRO A 43 -9.84 -4.98 -3.79
C PRO A 43 -10.37 -5.41 -2.42
N MET A 44 -9.59 -5.15 -1.38
CA MET A 44 -9.96 -5.34 0.02
C MET A 44 -10.38 -4.01 0.64
N GLU A 45 -11.25 -4.07 1.64
CA GLU A 45 -11.64 -2.86 2.40
C GLU A 45 -10.52 -2.45 3.37
N PRO A 46 -10.42 -1.17 3.75
CA PRO A 46 -9.48 -0.73 4.77
C PRO A 46 -9.67 -1.53 6.07
N GLY A 47 -8.59 -2.15 6.55
CA GLY A 47 -8.62 -2.96 7.78
C GLY A 47 -9.12 -4.39 7.62
N ASP A 48 -9.45 -4.86 6.40
CA ASP A 48 -9.79 -6.26 6.18
C ASP A 48 -8.65 -7.18 6.69
N THR A 49 -8.93 -8.44 7.00
CA THR A 49 -7.93 -9.51 7.03
C THR A 49 -8.28 -10.50 5.92
N VAL A 50 -7.44 -11.50 5.68
CA VAL A 50 -7.84 -12.60 4.78
C VAL A 50 -9.12 -13.29 5.28
N ASP A 51 -9.35 -13.30 6.60
CA ASP A 51 -10.50 -13.92 7.25
C ASP A 51 -11.79 -13.13 7.03
N THR A 52 -11.75 -11.82 7.28
CA THR A 52 -12.92 -10.95 7.07
C THR A 52 -13.28 -10.91 5.60
N PHE A 53 -12.28 -10.86 4.72
CA PHE A 53 -12.47 -10.92 3.28
C PHE A 53 -13.10 -12.24 2.83
N ALA A 54 -12.55 -13.40 3.25
CA ALA A 54 -13.10 -14.71 2.87
C ALA A 54 -14.53 -14.90 3.39
N THR A 55 -14.82 -14.45 4.61
CA THR A 55 -16.17 -14.50 5.20
C THR A 55 -17.16 -13.66 4.40
N ARG A 56 -16.76 -12.44 4.02
CA ARG A 56 -17.57 -11.55 3.16
C ARG A 56 -17.77 -12.16 1.78
N LEU A 57 -16.73 -12.71 1.16
CA LEU A 57 -16.80 -13.39 -0.13
C LEU A 57 -17.79 -14.56 -0.09
N VAL A 58 -17.74 -15.42 0.92
CA VAL A 58 -18.71 -16.52 1.07
C VAL A 58 -20.14 -16.01 1.24
N SER A 59 -20.32 -14.92 1.99
CA SER A 59 -21.63 -14.27 2.14
C SER A 59 -22.18 -13.77 0.81
N GLU A 60 -21.34 -13.15 -0.02
CA GLU A 60 -21.72 -12.67 -1.35
C GLU A 60 -21.98 -13.82 -2.33
N MET A 61 -21.16 -14.88 -2.31
CA MET A 61 -21.38 -16.08 -3.12
C MET A 61 -22.72 -16.73 -2.78
N ARG A 62 -23.10 -16.79 -1.50
CA ARG A 62 -24.40 -17.33 -1.08
C ARG A 62 -25.59 -16.54 -1.63
N LYS A 63 -25.44 -15.23 -1.81
CA LYS A 63 -26.49 -14.36 -2.37
C LYS A 63 -26.57 -14.43 -3.89
N THR A 64 -25.43 -14.62 -4.55
CA THR A 64 -25.31 -14.43 -6.00
C THR A 64 -25.26 -15.72 -6.80
N LEU A 65 -24.74 -16.82 -6.23
CA LEU A 65 -24.58 -18.10 -6.94
C LEU A 65 -25.82 -19.00 -6.75
N PRO A 66 -26.47 -19.45 -7.84
CA PRO A 66 -27.62 -20.34 -7.75
C PRO A 66 -27.28 -21.66 -7.06
N ARG A 67 -28.12 -22.07 -6.10
CA ARG A 67 -27.95 -23.32 -5.32
C ARG A 67 -26.56 -23.45 -4.69
N PHE A 68 -26.00 -22.33 -4.24
CA PHE A 68 -24.72 -22.30 -3.54
C PHE A 68 -24.74 -23.20 -2.29
N GLU A 69 -23.72 -24.03 -2.19
CA GLU A 69 -23.47 -24.85 -1.02
C GLU A 69 -21.98 -24.78 -0.64
N LEU A 70 -21.71 -24.22 0.52
CA LEU A 70 -20.38 -24.22 1.12
C LEU A 70 -20.08 -25.63 1.67
N LYS A 71 -19.00 -26.24 1.20
CA LYS A 71 -18.51 -27.54 1.66
C LYS A 71 -17.41 -27.40 2.71
N HIS A 72 -16.56 -26.39 2.56
CA HIS A 72 -15.44 -26.13 3.48
C HIS A 72 -15.06 -24.66 3.48
N LEU A 73 -14.70 -24.15 4.66
CA LEU A 73 -13.97 -22.90 4.84
C LEU A 73 -12.93 -23.15 5.94
N GLY A 74 -11.65 -23.05 5.60
CA GLY A 74 -10.55 -23.41 6.50
C GLY A 74 -9.35 -22.49 6.37
N GLU A 75 -8.47 -22.55 7.36
CA GLU A 75 -7.15 -21.89 7.31
C GLU A 75 -6.20 -22.68 6.42
N SER A 76 -5.32 -21.96 5.73
CA SER A 76 -4.26 -22.51 4.89
C SER A 76 -3.12 -21.50 4.79
N ALA A 77 -2.12 -21.80 3.98
CA ALA A 77 -1.04 -20.87 3.64
C ALA A 77 -0.68 -20.97 2.16
N VAL A 78 -0.27 -19.85 1.57
CA VAL A 78 0.29 -19.78 0.22
C VAL A 78 1.58 -19.00 0.29
N ASP A 79 2.69 -19.61 -0.12
CA ASP A 79 4.03 -18.99 -0.06
C ASP A 79 4.38 -18.42 1.33
N GLY A 80 3.96 -19.11 2.40
CA GLY A 80 4.15 -18.68 3.80
C GLY A 80 3.17 -17.62 4.31
N GLU A 81 2.35 -17.02 3.45
CA GLU A 81 1.32 -16.05 3.84
C GLU A 81 0.04 -16.76 4.27
N ALA A 82 -0.65 -16.19 5.27
CA ALA A 82 -1.93 -16.71 5.74
C ALA A 82 -2.99 -16.66 4.62
N ALA A 83 -3.66 -17.79 4.42
CA ALA A 83 -4.65 -17.96 3.37
C ALA A 83 -5.93 -18.63 3.91
N ARG A 84 -7.00 -18.54 3.13
CA ARG A 84 -8.26 -19.26 3.38
C ARG A 84 -8.59 -20.17 2.20
N GLU A 85 -8.86 -21.43 2.51
CA GLU A 85 -9.40 -22.39 1.55
C GLU A 85 -10.92 -22.38 1.63
N ILE A 86 -11.58 -22.26 0.48
CA ILE A 86 -13.02 -22.26 0.34
C ILE A 86 -13.40 -23.33 -0.68
N ASN A 87 -14.11 -24.36 -0.25
CA ASN A 87 -14.63 -25.39 -1.14
C ASN A 87 -16.14 -25.27 -1.19
N TYR A 88 -16.71 -25.22 -2.38
CA TYR A 88 -18.13 -25.00 -2.57
C TYR A 88 -18.61 -25.61 -3.89
N GLN A 89 -19.93 -25.71 -4.01
CA GLN A 89 -20.58 -26.03 -5.27
C GLN A 89 -21.75 -25.09 -5.53
N TRP A 90 -22.07 -24.90 -6.80
CA TRP A 90 -23.21 -24.12 -7.24
C TRP A 90 -23.63 -24.55 -8.65
N VAL A 91 -24.74 -24.03 -9.17
CA VAL A 91 -25.25 -24.42 -10.50
C VAL A 91 -25.11 -23.27 -11.49
N SER A 92 -24.36 -23.50 -12.56
CA SER A 92 -24.22 -22.60 -13.71
C SER A 92 -24.98 -23.19 -14.91
N GLU A 93 -25.97 -22.47 -15.43
CA GLU A 93 -26.75 -22.89 -16.62
C GLU A 93 -27.26 -24.35 -16.54
N GLY A 94 -27.68 -24.78 -15.34
CA GLY A 94 -28.17 -26.13 -15.09
C GLY A 94 -27.07 -27.18 -14.82
N THR A 95 -25.79 -26.83 -14.96
CA THR A 95 -24.65 -27.71 -14.68
C THR A 95 -24.09 -27.44 -13.27
N PRO A 96 -23.98 -28.46 -12.39
CA PRO A 96 -23.30 -28.29 -11.12
C PRO A 96 -21.81 -28.05 -11.35
N LEU A 97 -21.24 -27.05 -10.68
CA LEU A 97 -19.82 -26.76 -10.65
C LEU A 97 -19.31 -26.95 -9.24
N HIS A 98 -18.20 -27.67 -9.12
CA HIS A 98 -17.45 -27.83 -7.88
C HIS A 98 -16.22 -26.95 -7.96
N GLN A 99 -16.02 -26.10 -6.95
CA GLN A 99 -14.92 -25.16 -6.91
C GLN A 99 -14.12 -25.29 -5.61
N ARG A 100 -12.81 -25.21 -5.76
CA ARG A 100 -11.85 -25.01 -4.67
C ARG A 100 -11.17 -23.69 -4.90
N GLN A 101 -11.19 -22.82 -3.91
CA GLN A 101 -10.67 -21.47 -4.00
C GLN A 101 -9.71 -21.20 -2.85
N MET A 102 -8.47 -20.90 -3.18
CA MET A 102 -7.47 -20.41 -2.24
C MET A 102 -7.43 -18.89 -2.30
N VAL A 103 -7.66 -18.23 -1.18
CA VAL A 103 -7.64 -16.77 -1.05
C VAL A 103 -6.47 -16.36 -0.18
N VAL A 104 -5.61 -15.49 -0.71
CA VAL A 104 -4.45 -14.94 0.00
C VAL A 104 -4.39 -13.43 -0.22
N MET A 105 -3.87 -12.70 0.76
CA MET A 105 -3.60 -11.27 0.60
C MET A 105 -2.29 -11.07 -0.15
N SER A 106 -2.26 -10.15 -1.11
CA SER A 106 -1.00 -9.78 -1.77
C SER A 106 -0.05 -9.12 -0.75
N PRO A 107 1.22 -9.57 -0.66
CA PRO A 107 2.20 -8.96 0.23
C PRO A 107 2.88 -7.72 -0.39
N VAL A 108 2.52 -7.35 -1.62
CA VAL A 108 3.00 -6.10 -2.25
C VAL A 108 2.46 -4.92 -1.45
N ALA A 109 3.38 -4.15 -0.87
CA ALA A 109 3.03 -2.90 -0.22
C ALA A 109 2.55 -1.89 -1.27
N GLY A 110 1.36 -1.35 -1.08
CA GLY A 110 0.73 -0.38 -1.96
C GLY A 110 -0.47 0.28 -1.30
N ARG A 111 -1.01 1.35 -1.92
CA ARG A 111 -2.17 2.07 -1.38
C ARG A 111 -3.43 1.20 -1.27
N ASP A 112 -3.62 0.30 -2.24
CA ASP A 112 -4.82 -0.55 -2.30
C ASP A 112 -4.47 -2.00 -1.99
N ARG A 113 -5.01 -2.50 -0.88
CA ARG A 113 -4.88 -3.90 -0.51
C ARG A 113 -5.68 -4.79 -1.44
N THR A 114 -5.07 -5.88 -1.88
CA THR A 114 -5.65 -6.79 -2.88
C THR A 114 -5.64 -8.22 -2.37
N ALA A 115 -6.78 -8.90 -2.52
CA ALA A 115 -6.87 -10.34 -2.36
C ALA A 115 -6.64 -11.01 -3.72
N ILE A 116 -5.86 -12.08 -3.73
CA ILE A 116 -5.63 -12.94 -4.88
C ILE A 116 -6.39 -14.24 -4.64
N SER A 117 -7.21 -14.64 -5.61
CA SER A 117 -7.95 -15.89 -5.58
C SER A 117 -7.46 -16.84 -6.66
N PHE A 118 -7.06 -18.03 -6.24
CA PHE A 118 -6.72 -19.16 -7.11
C PHE A 118 -7.87 -20.16 -7.07
N ILE A 119 -8.53 -20.38 -8.20
CA ILE A 119 -9.82 -21.08 -8.26
C ILE A 119 -9.71 -22.27 -9.20
N GLY A 120 -9.80 -23.48 -8.67
CA GLY A 120 -9.98 -24.70 -9.43
C GLY A 120 -11.48 -24.98 -9.64
N THR A 121 -11.89 -25.34 -10.86
CA THR A 121 -13.30 -25.66 -11.17
C THR A 121 -13.44 -26.98 -11.92
N CYS A 122 -14.36 -27.83 -11.47
CA CYS A 122 -14.72 -29.10 -12.11
C CYS A 122 -16.25 -29.29 -12.22
N PRO A 123 -16.80 -29.71 -13.38
CA PRO A 123 -18.25 -29.93 -13.55
C PRO A 123 -18.82 -31.18 -12.86
N LYS A 124 -17.97 -32.11 -12.42
CA LYS A 124 -18.39 -33.41 -11.84
C LYS A 124 -17.68 -33.72 -10.51
N GLY A 125 -17.18 -32.69 -9.84
CA GLY A 125 -16.29 -32.84 -8.70
C GLY A 125 -14.83 -33.00 -9.13
N PHE A 126 -13.94 -32.89 -8.15
CA PHE A 126 -12.51 -33.05 -8.39
C PHE A 126 -12.17 -34.54 -8.49
N THR A 127 -11.49 -34.93 -9.57
CA THR A 127 -10.85 -36.25 -9.67
C THR A 127 -9.51 -36.23 -8.95
N PRO A 128 -8.90 -37.38 -8.60
CA PRO A 128 -7.58 -37.42 -7.99
C PRO A 128 -6.51 -36.65 -8.79
N GLU A 129 -6.60 -36.69 -10.12
CA GLU A 129 -5.71 -35.95 -11.01
C GLU A 129 -5.92 -34.44 -10.91
N ALA A 130 -7.19 -33.98 -10.86
CA ALA A 130 -7.52 -32.57 -10.69
C ALA A 130 -7.14 -32.05 -9.29
N GLU A 131 -7.32 -32.87 -8.24
CA GLU A 131 -6.88 -32.54 -6.89
C GLU A 131 -5.36 -32.37 -6.83
N LYS A 132 -4.63 -33.30 -7.44
CA LYS A 132 -3.17 -33.24 -7.53
C LYS A 132 -2.73 -32.00 -8.30
N ALA A 133 -3.28 -31.77 -9.49
CA ALA A 133 -2.93 -30.61 -10.31
C ALA A 133 -3.20 -29.29 -9.59
N TYR A 134 -4.37 -29.15 -8.95
CA TYR A 134 -4.68 -27.97 -8.14
C TYR A 134 -3.68 -27.78 -7.00
N SER A 135 -3.38 -28.84 -6.25
CA SER A 135 -2.47 -28.77 -5.10
C SER A 135 -1.04 -28.42 -5.53
N GLU A 136 -0.55 -28.99 -6.65
CA GLU A 136 0.76 -28.66 -7.22
C GLU A 136 0.81 -27.20 -7.69
N LEU A 137 -0.24 -26.71 -8.36
CA LEU A 137 -0.33 -25.31 -8.77
C LEU A 137 -0.28 -24.37 -7.56
N ILE A 138 -1.11 -24.59 -6.54
CA ILE A 138 -1.10 -23.79 -5.30
C ILE A 138 0.28 -23.86 -4.62
N GLY A 139 0.88 -25.05 -4.52
CA GLY A 139 2.20 -25.23 -3.91
C GLY A 139 3.35 -24.58 -4.70
N SER A 140 3.15 -24.31 -5.99
CA SER A 140 4.12 -23.62 -6.85
C SER A 140 4.02 -22.09 -6.83
N VAL A 141 2.99 -21.55 -6.19
CA VAL A 141 2.78 -20.10 -6.14
C VAL A 141 3.92 -19.45 -5.36
N VAL A 142 4.54 -18.46 -5.97
CA VAL A 142 5.45 -17.52 -5.31
C VAL A 142 4.82 -16.14 -5.40
N LEU A 143 4.54 -15.53 -4.25
CA LEU A 143 3.93 -14.21 -4.19
C LEU A 143 4.99 -13.14 -4.43
N LYS A 144 4.68 -12.21 -5.32
CA LYS A 144 5.52 -11.02 -5.52
C LYS A 144 5.55 -10.24 -4.21
N ARG A 145 6.75 -10.04 -3.68
CA ARG A 145 7.00 -9.14 -2.55
C ARG A 145 7.62 -7.87 -3.10
N SER A 146 7.31 -6.73 -2.50
CA SER A 146 8.04 -5.51 -2.81
C SER A 146 9.47 -5.69 -2.30
N ASP A 147 10.49 -5.61 -3.18
CA ASP A 147 11.89 -5.49 -2.75
C ASP A 147 12.15 -4.17 -1.99
N VAL A 148 11.18 -3.26 -2.02
CA VAL A 148 11.16 -2.06 -1.20
C VAL A 148 10.71 -2.46 0.20
N SER A 149 11.66 -2.55 1.13
CA SER A 149 11.37 -2.65 2.56
C SER A 149 10.27 -1.66 2.92
N ALA A 150 9.24 -2.13 3.64
CA ALA A 150 8.21 -1.24 4.14
C ALA A 150 8.87 -0.06 4.86
N PHE A 151 8.48 1.16 4.51
CA PHE A 151 9.03 2.36 5.12
C PHE A 151 8.77 2.33 6.62
N VAL A 152 9.85 2.36 7.42
CA VAL A 152 9.75 2.44 8.88
C VAL A 152 9.92 3.91 9.27
N ALA A 153 8.84 4.51 9.78
CA ALA A 153 8.90 5.88 10.29
C ALA A 153 9.86 5.97 11.48
N VAL A 154 10.71 6.98 11.46
CA VAL A 154 11.71 7.26 12.50
C VAL A 154 11.41 8.63 13.11
N PRO A 155 11.40 8.77 14.44
CA PRO A 155 11.24 10.06 15.09
C PRO A 155 12.51 10.88 14.91
N LEU A 156 12.36 12.16 14.56
CA LEU A 156 13.47 13.10 14.49
C LEU A 156 13.78 13.63 15.90
N ASP A 157 15.07 13.69 16.22
CA ASP A 157 15.59 14.28 17.45
C ASP A 157 16.62 15.39 17.16
N SER A 158 17.17 16.02 18.20
CA SER A 158 18.14 17.12 18.09
C SER A 158 19.45 16.76 17.37
N SER A 159 19.75 15.47 17.19
CA SER A 159 20.91 15.01 16.42
C SER A 159 20.66 15.00 14.91
N THR A 160 19.40 15.14 14.47
CA THR A 160 19.02 15.19 13.06
C THR A 160 19.69 16.40 12.39
N VAL A 161 20.58 16.13 11.45
CA VAL A 161 21.34 17.15 10.72
C VAL A 161 20.57 17.58 9.48
N GLY A 162 20.52 18.88 9.25
CA GLY A 162 19.98 19.46 8.04
C GLY A 162 18.90 20.50 8.31
N ASN A 163 18.58 21.25 7.27
CA ASN A 163 17.54 22.27 7.35
C ASN A 163 16.17 21.60 7.52
N VAL A 164 15.26 22.30 8.18
CA VAL A 164 13.85 21.92 8.27
C VAL A 164 13.02 23.03 7.64
N PHE A 165 12.07 22.66 6.81
CA PHE A 165 11.17 23.61 6.17
C PHE A 165 9.76 23.49 6.73
N VAL A 166 9.11 24.63 6.95
CA VAL A 166 7.73 24.70 7.42
C VAL A 166 6.93 25.56 6.45
N LEU A 167 5.99 24.95 5.74
CA LEU A 167 5.08 25.66 4.85
C LEU A 167 3.81 26.02 5.64
N GLN A 168 3.54 27.30 5.81
CA GLN A 168 2.27 27.78 6.33
C GLN A 168 1.27 27.92 5.19
N GLU A 169 0.26 27.07 5.16
CA GLU A 169 -0.68 26.91 4.04
C GLU A 169 -1.55 28.16 3.83
N SER A 170 -1.99 28.80 4.92
CA SER A 170 -2.86 29.98 4.84
C SER A 170 -2.17 31.22 4.26
N SER A 171 -0.91 31.44 4.62
CA SER A 171 -0.11 32.59 4.19
C SER A 171 0.79 32.26 2.99
N ARG A 172 0.88 30.99 2.61
CA ARG A 172 1.81 30.45 1.61
C ARG A 172 3.25 30.88 1.88
N THR A 173 3.60 31.04 3.16
CA THR A 173 4.96 31.42 3.58
C THR A 173 5.74 30.17 3.96
N LEU A 174 6.91 30.01 3.35
CA LEU A 174 7.86 28.95 3.66
C LEU A 174 8.90 29.46 4.65
N TYR A 175 9.01 28.81 5.81
CA TYR A 175 10.05 29.08 6.78
C TYR A 175 11.17 28.05 6.62
N ALA A 176 12.38 28.51 6.33
CA ALA A 176 13.60 27.69 6.31
C ALA A 176 14.34 27.85 7.64
N LEU A 177 14.55 26.75 8.35
CA LEU A 177 15.22 26.71 9.63
C LEU A 177 16.50 25.87 9.53
N PRO A 178 17.58 26.24 10.24
CA PRO A 178 18.87 25.56 10.11
C PRO A 178 18.90 24.15 10.71
N SER A 179 18.01 23.86 11.66
CA SER A 179 17.92 22.55 12.29
C SER A 179 16.55 22.31 12.92
N ILE A 180 16.25 21.04 13.23
CA ILE A 180 15.07 20.70 14.04
C ILE A 180 15.14 21.28 15.46
N THR A 181 16.35 21.49 16.00
CA THR A 181 16.53 22.14 17.30
C THR A 181 16.01 23.57 17.29
N ASP A 182 16.18 24.29 16.18
CA ASP A 182 15.61 25.62 16.01
C ASP A 182 14.09 25.58 15.90
N LEU A 183 13.54 24.56 15.23
CA LEU A 183 12.10 24.35 15.19
C LEU A 183 11.52 24.11 16.60
N PHE A 184 12.21 23.37 17.47
CA PHE A 184 11.79 23.16 18.86
C PHE A 184 11.73 24.46 19.70
N ARG A 185 12.38 25.54 19.26
CA ARG A 185 12.31 26.86 19.92
C ARG A 185 11.06 27.65 19.54
N HIS A 186 10.36 27.23 18.49
CA HIS A 186 9.11 27.85 18.06
C HIS A 186 7.90 27.17 18.71
N ASP A 187 6.88 27.98 19.03
CA ASP A 187 5.63 27.44 19.55
C ASP A 187 4.81 26.82 18.41
N VAL A 188 4.90 25.50 18.28
CA VAL A 188 4.13 24.76 17.30
C VAL A 188 2.63 24.75 17.64
N MET A 189 2.23 25.14 18.87
CA MET A 189 0.82 25.34 19.24
C MET A 189 0.12 26.43 18.43
N GLU A 190 0.82 27.50 18.07
CA GLU A 190 0.32 28.53 17.15
C GLU A 190 0.28 28.03 15.69
N MET A 191 1.04 26.99 15.38
CA MET A 191 1.24 26.46 14.02
C MET A 191 0.30 25.30 13.67
N PHE A 192 -0.37 24.65 14.62
CA PHE A 192 -1.15 23.43 14.35
C PHE A 192 -2.33 23.59 13.38
N SER A 193 -2.72 24.82 12.99
CA SER A 193 -3.67 25.01 11.90
C SER A 193 -2.96 25.32 10.59
N GLY A 194 -2.95 24.35 9.67
CA GLY A 194 -2.55 24.57 8.28
C GLY A 194 -1.05 24.80 8.10
N VAL A 195 -0.22 23.92 8.65
CA VAL A 195 1.21 23.86 8.32
C VAL A 195 1.61 22.46 7.86
N THR A 196 2.60 22.41 6.98
CA THR A 196 3.22 21.18 6.49
C THR A 196 4.73 21.26 6.73
N PHE A 197 5.30 20.19 7.27
CA PHE A 197 6.73 20.10 7.60
C PHE A 197 7.48 19.30 6.55
N TYR A 198 8.71 19.69 6.27
CA TYR A 198 9.60 18.97 5.35
C TYR A 198 11.02 18.90 5.89
N ASP A 199 11.71 17.82 5.59
CA ASP A 199 13.14 17.66 5.88
C ASP A 199 14.04 18.38 4.87
N ALA A 200 15.35 18.22 5.03
CA ALA A 200 16.36 18.86 4.18
C ALA A 200 16.31 18.39 2.72
N GLN A 201 15.70 17.22 2.45
CA GLN A 201 15.49 16.65 1.12
C GLN A 201 14.16 17.10 0.51
N GLY A 202 13.31 17.80 1.28
CA GLY A 202 11.98 18.21 0.85
C GLY A 202 10.95 17.10 0.99
N VAL A 203 11.24 16.02 1.73
CA VAL A 203 10.27 14.97 2.05
C VAL A 203 9.40 15.43 3.20
N GLN A 204 8.08 15.17 3.09
CA GLN A 204 7.12 15.58 4.11
C GLN A 204 7.38 14.85 5.44
N LEU A 205 7.21 15.56 6.55
CA LEU A 205 7.30 15.03 7.91
C LEU A 205 5.92 15.04 8.56
N ALA A 206 5.67 14.08 9.45
CA ALA A 206 4.42 13.98 10.19
C ALA A 206 4.62 14.32 11.66
N LEU A 207 3.65 15.00 12.27
CA LEU A 207 3.59 15.14 13.72
C LEU A 207 3.05 13.86 14.35
N GLY A 208 3.77 13.35 15.34
CA GLY A 208 3.39 12.14 16.06
C GLY A 208 3.84 12.16 17.52
N PRO A 209 3.35 11.23 18.36
CA PRO A 209 3.77 11.11 19.75
C PRO A 209 5.30 11.01 19.86
N ALA A 210 5.90 11.72 20.80
CA ALA A 210 7.34 11.64 21.02
C ALA A 210 7.71 10.39 21.83
N PRO A 211 8.80 9.68 21.48
CA PRO A 211 9.41 8.67 22.34
C PRO A 211 9.81 9.24 23.71
N GLU A 212 9.85 8.38 24.72
CA GLU A 212 10.25 8.76 26.07
C GLU A 212 11.71 9.26 26.11
N GLY A 213 11.95 10.38 26.80
CA GLY A 213 13.29 10.95 26.97
C GLY A 213 13.83 11.80 25.80
N GLN A 214 13.09 11.93 24.69
CA GLN A 214 13.47 12.80 23.59
C GLN A 214 12.99 14.25 23.77
N GLN A 215 13.70 15.18 23.13
CA GLN A 215 13.23 16.56 22.99
C GLN A 215 11.96 16.59 22.15
N ALA A 216 10.91 17.25 22.65
CA ALA A 216 9.59 17.22 22.07
C ALA A 216 8.81 18.49 22.42
N TRP A 217 7.81 18.82 21.60
CA TRP A 217 6.81 19.83 21.95
C TRP A 217 5.84 19.27 22.98
N ARG A 218 5.44 20.11 23.93
CA ARG A 218 4.46 19.77 24.96
C ARG A 218 3.13 20.46 24.69
N ARG A 219 2.07 19.68 24.58
CA ARG A 219 0.70 20.20 24.52
C ARG A 219 0.19 20.61 25.91
N PRO A 220 -0.79 21.53 25.99
CA PRO A 220 -1.45 21.88 27.25
C PRO A 220 -2.06 20.69 28.00
N ASP A 221 -2.44 19.62 27.28
CA ASP A 221 -2.98 18.38 27.83
C ASP A 221 -1.91 17.42 28.38
N GLY A 222 -0.63 17.82 28.36
CA GLY A 222 0.49 17.07 28.90
C GLY A 222 1.13 16.05 27.94
N ARG A 223 0.60 15.86 26.74
CA ARG A 223 1.20 14.96 25.74
C ARG A 223 2.40 15.59 25.05
N HIS A 224 3.39 14.76 24.70
CA HIS A 224 4.60 15.16 23.98
C HIS A 224 4.57 14.68 22.53
N PHE A 225 5.05 15.52 21.61
CA PHE A 225 5.06 15.23 20.17
C PHE A 225 6.37 15.66 19.51
N THR A 226 6.77 14.94 18.47
CA THR A 226 7.91 15.27 17.62
C THR A 226 7.54 15.07 16.14
N LEU A 227 8.45 15.42 15.24
CA LEU A 227 8.34 15.09 13.83
C LEU A 227 8.82 13.67 13.57
N TRP A 228 8.17 13.00 12.63
CA TRP A 228 8.47 11.66 12.17
C TRP A 228 8.71 11.70 10.68
N THR A 229 9.67 10.91 10.20
CA THR A 229 9.85 10.69 8.77
C THR A 229 8.58 10.03 8.21
N THR A 230 8.25 10.35 6.95
CA THR A 230 7.13 9.71 6.24
C THR A 230 7.64 9.06 4.96
N ASP A 231 6.85 8.13 4.42
CA ASP A 231 7.16 7.49 3.15
C ASP A 231 7.25 8.56 2.04
N PRO A 232 8.43 8.74 1.42
CA PRO A 232 8.61 9.74 0.37
C PRO A 232 7.69 9.54 -0.83
N GLN A 233 7.17 8.33 -1.05
CA GLN A 233 6.23 8.04 -2.14
C GLN A 233 4.76 8.32 -1.77
N ALA A 234 4.45 8.48 -0.49
CA ALA A 234 3.08 8.66 -0.03
C ALA A 234 2.58 10.12 -0.13
N SER A 235 3.51 11.08 -0.20
CA SER A 235 3.25 12.51 -0.02
C SER A 235 3.86 13.36 -1.14
N GLU A 236 3.32 14.56 -1.32
CA GLU A 236 3.85 15.51 -2.30
C GLU A 236 5.11 16.22 -1.74
N PRO A 237 6.25 16.20 -2.46
CA PRO A 237 7.49 16.79 -1.98
C PRO A 237 7.46 18.32 -2.06
N LEU A 238 8.28 18.98 -1.23
CA LEU A 238 8.36 20.44 -1.16
C LEU A 238 8.65 21.09 -2.52
N GLN A 239 9.49 20.46 -3.35
CA GLN A 239 9.88 20.91 -4.68
C GLN A 239 8.65 21.14 -5.58
N ALA A 240 7.63 20.28 -5.49
CA ALA A 240 6.39 20.42 -6.26
C ALA A 240 5.53 21.59 -5.75
N ARG A 241 5.66 21.95 -4.48
CA ARG A 241 4.89 23.01 -3.80
C ARG A 241 5.52 24.38 -3.89
N LEU A 242 6.78 24.50 -4.31
CA LEU A 242 7.50 25.77 -4.39
C LEU A 242 6.82 26.80 -5.30
N GLY A 243 6.12 26.36 -6.35
CA GLY A 243 5.37 27.25 -7.25
C GLY A 243 4.21 28.00 -6.56
N ASP A 244 3.70 27.46 -5.46
CA ASP A 244 2.60 28.06 -4.69
C ASP A 244 3.09 28.95 -3.54
N VAL A 245 4.39 28.95 -3.25
CA VAL A 245 4.99 29.73 -2.16
C VAL A 245 5.01 31.21 -2.53
N ALA A 246 4.47 32.04 -1.63
CA ALA A 246 4.41 33.48 -1.80
C ALA A 246 5.65 34.21 -1.23
N ALA A 247 6.27 33.65 -0.20
CA ALA A 247 7.44 34.23 0.46
C ALA A 247 8.27 33.17 1.19
N VAL A 248 9.59 33.41 1.29
CA VAL A 248 10.52 32.60 2.10
C VAL A 248 11.02 33.44 3.27
N LYS A 249 11.08 32.85 4.47
CA LYS A 249 11.56 33.47 5.71
C LYS A 249 12.46 32.52 6.50
N GLY A 250 13.16 33.06 7.49
CA GLY A 250 14.02 32.28 8.39
C GLY A 250 15.50 32.49 8.07
N MET A 251 16.15 31.50 7.48
CA MET A 251 17.59 31.52 7.19
C MET A 251 17.98 32.60 6.17
N ALA A 252 18.95 33.43 6.53
CA ALA A 252 19.53 34.43 5.61
C ALA A 252 20.24 33.80 4.40
N SER A 253 20.73 32.56 4.52
CA SER A 253 21.35 31.82 3.42
C SER A 253 20.35 31.23 2.42
N LEU A 254 19.06 31.19 2.76
CA LEU A 254 17.97 30.73 1.89
C LEU A 254 16.87 31.82 1.79
N PRO A 255 17.19 33.01 1.26
CA PRO A 255 16.27 34.15 1.32
C PRO A 255 15.15 34.08 0.25
N THR A 256 15.27 33.22 -0.76
CA THR A 256 14.34 33.15 -1.89
C THR A 256 13.95 31.71 -2.23
N ILE A 257 12.90 31.55 -3.05
CA ILE A 257 12.41 30.26 -3.53
C ILE A 257 13.49 29.55 -4.35
N GLU A 258 14.24 30.28 -5.19
CA GLU A 258 15.32 29.75 -6.01
C GLU A 258 16.47 29.22 -5.14
N ALA A 259 16.80 29.92 -4.04
CA ALA A 259 17.82 29.46 -3.11
C ALA A 259 17.41 28.17 -2.40
N VAL A 260 16.13 28.06 -2.01
CA VAL A 260 15.57 26.81 -1.45
C VAL A 260 15.61 25.69 -2.48
N GLN A 261 15.19 25.96 -3.72
CA GLN A 261 15.22 24.97 -4.80
C GLN A 261 16.64 24.45 -5.06
N ALA A 262 17.63 25.34 -5.11
CA ALA A 262 19.04 24.97 -5.27
C ALA A 262 19.55 24.12 -4.11
N ALA A 263 19.17 24.44 -2.87
CA ALA A 263 19.55 23.66 -1.70
C ALA A 263 18.93 22.25 -1.73
N LEU A 264 17.67 22.12 -2.15
CA LEU A 264 17.00 20.84 -2.28
C LEU A 264 17.62 19.95 -3.37
N VAL A 265 18.12 20.54 -4.47
CA VAL A 265 18.82 19.78 -5.53
C VAL A 265 20.22 19.35 -5.09
N GLY A 266 20.98 20.23 -4.44
CA GLY A 266 22.35 19.93 -3.99
C GLY A 266 22.46 18.82 -2.93
N VAL A 267 21.36 18.50 -2.25
CA VAL A 267 21.29 17.38 -1.30
C VAL A 267 21.09 16.03 -2.00
N VAL A 268 20.48 16.00 -3.19
CA VAL A 268 20.25 14.76 -3.97
C VAL A 268 21.55 14.23 -4.58
N ASP A 269 22.51 15.10 -4.89
CA ASP A 269 23.81 14.75 -5.49
C ASP A 269 24.87 14.25 -4.48
N ASN A 270 24.53 14.17 -3.19
CA ASN A 270 25.46 13.68 -2.17
C ASN A 270 24.75 12.73 -1.19
N PRO A 271 24.47 11.48 -1.61
CA PRO A 271 23.91 10.48 -0.70
C PRO A 271 24.98 10.12 0.32
N ARG A 272 24.74 10.44 1.59
CA ARG A 272 25.45 9.82 2.70
C ARG A 272 24.84 8.47 3.02
#